data_AF-C5E2V6-F1
#
_entry.id   AF-C5E2V6-F1
#
_cell.length_a   1.000
_cell.length_b   1.000
_cell.length_c   1.000
_cell.angle_alpha   90.00
_cell.angle_beta   90.00
_cell.angle_gamma   90.00
#
_symmetry.space_group_name_H-M   'P 1'
#
loop_
_entity.id
_entity.type
_entity.pdbx_description
1 polymer ?
#
loop_
_entity_poly.entity_id
_entity_poly.type
_entity_poly.pdbx_seq_one_letter_code
_entity_poly.pdbx_strand_id
1 'polypeptide(L)'
;MGSQAQDPEQVSRAMDALARSILAKRVQDHKRKPERLRQLELLKQQFDALVLARQAQKEPAPRAPLLDAAQLDRELEQGLGFVERNGRNYVLLPLVGNPNPAPAAAPGATPAAPKHAKKKKNKIPCSYCHEAGHTRARCEKRLLGESGGL
;
A
#
# COMPACT_ATOMS: atom_id res chain seq x y z
N MET A 1 -2.57 2.49 79.06
CA MET A 1 -2.20 2.49 77.63
C MET A 1 -3.05 3.55 76.96
N GLY A 2 -2.46 4.73 76.72
CA GLY A 2 -3.20 5.93 76.36
C GLY A 2 -3.56 5.98 74.88
N SER A 3 -4.83 6.20 74.59
CA SER A 3 -5.33 6.55 73.27
C SER A 3 -4.74 7.91 72.86
N GLN A 4 -3.82 7.93 71.91
CA GLN A 4 -3.44 9.17 71.23
C GLN A 4 -4.66 9.66 70.44
N ALA A 5 -5.37 10.66 70.97
CA ALA A 5 -6.35 11.40 70.21
C ALA A 5 -5.59 12.09 69.07
N GLN A 6 -5.77 11.60 67.84
CA GLN A 6 -5.21 12.25 66.66
C GLN A 6 -5.73 13.68 66.59
N ASP A 7 -4.80 14.62 66.40
CA ASP A 7 -5.09 16.05 66.32
C ASP A 7 -6.05 16.30 65.12
N PRO A 8 -7.25 16.87 65.31
CA PRO A 8 -8.25 17.01 64.26
C PRO A 8 -7.74 17.77 63.03
N GLU A 9 -6.77 18.68 63.21
CA GLU A 9 -6.14 19.37 62.08
C GLU A 9 -5.31 18.44 61.19
N GLN A 10 -4.60 17.47 61.77
CA GLN A 10 -3.79 16.52 61.00
C GLN A 10 -4.68 15.60 60.17
N VAL A 11 -5.83 15.20 60.72
CA VAL A 11 -6.83 14.41 59.99
C VAL A 11 -7.43 15.21 58.85
N SER A 12 -7.78 16.49 59.08
CA SER A 12 -8.29 17.38 58.03
C SER A 12 -7.27 17.58 56.89
N ARG A 13 -6.00 17.83 57.21
CA ARG A 13 -4.93 17.97 56.22
C ARG A 13 -4.68 16.68 55.43
N ALA A 14 -4.72 15.53 56.10
CA ALA A 14 -4.58 14.24 55.45
C ALA A 14 -5.75 13.95 54.49
N MET A 15 -6.98 14.28 54.89
CA MET A 15 -8.16 14.15 54.04
C MET A 15 -8.14 15.10 52.84
N ASP A 16 -7.71 16.34 53.04
CA ASP A 16 -7.51 17.31 51.97
C ASP A 16 -6.44 16.86 50.96
N ALA A 17 -5.32 16.32 51.44
CA ALA A 17 -4.28 15.76 50.59
C ALA A 17 -4.79 14.57 49.78
N LEU A 18 -5.58 13.69 50.40
CA LEU A 18 -6.23 12.56 49.74
C LEU A 18 -7.22 13.03 48.68
N ALA A 19 -8.09 13.99 49.02
CA ALA A 19 -9.06 14.57 48.10
C ALA A 19 -8.37 15.17 46.86
N ARG A 20 -7.29 15.95 47.05
CA ARG A 20 -6.48 16.51 45.95
C ARG A 20 -5.88 15.39 45.09
N SER A 21 -5.38 14.31 45.69
CA SER A 21 -4.78 13.20 44.94
C SER A 21 -5.80 12.46 44.07
N ILE A 22 -7.03 12.27 44.57
CA ILE A 22 -8.12 11.60 43.84
C ILE A 22 -8.59 12.47 42.68
N LEU A 23 -8.76 13.77 42.91
CA LEU A 23 -9.12 14.73 41.87
C LEU A 23 -8.05 14.81 40.79
N ALA A 24 -6.77 14.86 41.17
CA ALA A 24 -5.66 14.87 40.22
C ALA A 24 -5.62 13.61 39.34
N LYS A 25 -5.82 12.42 39.92
CA LYS A 25 -5.91 11.16 39.17
C LYS A 25 -7.08 11.17 38.18
N ARG A 26 -8.27 11.58 38.61
CA ARG A 26 -9.46 11.66 37.74
C ARG A 26 -9.24 12.60 36.56
N VAL A 27 -8.60 13.75 36.77
CA VAL A 27 -8.28 14.70 35.70
C VAL A 27 -7.28 14.09 34.71
N GLN A 28 -6.25 13.38 35.19
CA GLN A 28 -5.29 12.70 34.32
C GLN A 28 -5.94 11.59 33.50
N ASP A 29 -6.77 10.75 34.11
CA ASP A 29 -7.49 9.69 33.40
C ASP A 29 -8.40 10.27 32.32
N HIS A 30 -9.08 11.39 32.62
CA HIS A 30 -9.93 12.07 31.65
C HIS A 30 -9.14 12.70 30.50
N LYS A 31 -7.88 13.10 30.72
CA LYS A 31 -6.97 13.59 29.67
C LYS A 31 -6.37 12.46 28.83
N ARG A 32 -6.12 11.29 29.42
CA ARG A 32 -5.60 10.11 28.71
C ARG A 32 -6.66 9.41 27.86
N LYS A 33 -7.94 9.47 28.23
CA LYS A 33 -9.06 8.93 27.44
C LYS A 33 -9.08 9.41 25.98
N PRO A 34 -9.06 10.73 25.67
CA PRO A 34 -9.10 11.20 24.30
C PRO A 34 -7.84 10.82 23.51
N GLU A 35 -6.66 10.82 24.14
CA GLU A 35 -5.42 10.35 23.49
C GLU A 35 -5.52 8.87 23.11
N ARG A 36 -6.05 8.04 24.03
CA ARG A 36 -6.29 6.62 23.77
C ARG A 36 -7.31 6.40 22.65
N LEU A 37 -8.38 7.19 22.61
CA LEU A 37 -9.37 7.12 21.53
C LEU A 37 -8.76 7.49 20.17
N ARG A 38 -7.94 8.55 20.11
CA ARG A 38 -7.22 8.92 18.88
C ARG A 38 -6.26 7.83 18.42
N GLN A 39 -5.54 7.20 19.34
CA GLN A 39 -4.66 6.07 19.01
C GLN A 39 -5.45 4.88 18.45
N LEU A 40 -6.61 4.57 19.06
CA LEU A 40 -7.49 3.50 18.56
C LEU A 40 -8.08 3.82 17.19
N GLU A 41 -8.46 5.08 16.95
CA GLU A 41 -8.99 5.52 15.67
C GLU A 41 -7.92 5.47 14.57
N LEU A 42 -6.69 5.89 14.87
CA LEU A 42 -5.56 5.75 13.97
C LEU A 42 -5.28 4.28 13.64
N LEU A 43 -5.29 3.41 14.66
CA LEU A 43 -5.09 1.97 14.47
C LEU A 43 -6.19 1.37 13.58
N LYS A 44 -7.45 1.78 13.81
CA LYS A 44 -8.58 1.36 12.99
C LYS A 44 -8.40 1.78 11.52
N GLN A 45 -7.98 3.02 11.26
CA GLN A 45 -7.72 3.51 9.91
C GLN A 45 -6.62 2.69 9.20
N GLN A 46 -5.56 2.33 9.93
CA GLN A 46 -4.49 1.48 9.40
C GLN A 46 -4.99 0.07 9.07
N PHE A 47 -5.78 -0.55 9.96
CA PHE A 47 -6.36 -1.86 9.71
C PHE A 47 -7.34 -1.85 8.53
N ASP A 48 -8.20 -0.85 8.45
CA ASP A 48 -9.15 -0.69 7.33
C ASP A 48 -8.40 -0.58 5.99
N ALA A 49 -7.30 0.19 5.95
CA ALA A 49 -6.45 0.29 4.76
C ALA A 49 -5.82 -1.05 4.34
N LEU A 50 -5.34 -1.85 5.30
CA LEU A 50 -4.78 -3.18 5.05
C LEU A 50 -5.86 -4.17 4.56
N VAL A 51 -7.06 -4.12 5.14
CA VAL A 51 -8.19 -4.95 4.72
C VAL A 51 -8.61 -4.61 3.29
N LEU A 52 -8.69 -3.32 2.95
CA LEU A 52 -8.99 -2.87 1.58
C LEU A 52 -7.91 -3.32 0.59
N ALA A 53 -6.62 -3.20 0.94
CA ALA A 53 -5.53 -3.68 0.12
C ALA A 53 -5.61 -5.20 -0.13
N ARG A 54 -5.98 -5.98 0.89
CA ARG A 54 -6.16 -7.43 0.76
C ARG A 54 -7.39 -7.81 -0.06
N GLN A 55 -8.50 -7.08 0.07
CA GLN A 55 -9.70 -7.32 -0.73
C GLN A 55 -9.48 -6.97 -2.20
N ALA A 56 -8.73 -5.89 -2.49
CA ALA A 56 -8.33 -5.53 -3.85
C ALA A 56 -7.47 -6.62 -4.53
N GLN A 57 -6.77 -7.46 -3.75
CA GLN A 57 -6.05 -8.62 -4.28
C GLN A 57 -6.95 -9.83 -4.55
N LYS A 58 -8.10 -9.93 -3.88
CA LYS A 58 -9.02 -11.08 -4.01
C LYS A 58 -9.89 -11.00 -5.26
N GLU A 59 -10.12 -9.79 -5.77
CA GLU A 59 -10.72 -9.54 -7.09
C GLU A 59 -9.62 -9.12 -8.08
N PRO A 60 -8.77 -10.05 -8.56
CA PRO A 60 -7.71 -9.70 -9.48
C PRO A 60 -8.33 -9.32 -10.83
N ALA A 61 -8.42 -8.01 -11.10
CA ALA A 61 -8.25 -7.56 -12.47
C ALA A 61 -6.90 -8.12 -12.97
N PRO A 62 -6.81 -8.66 -14.20
CA PRO A 62 -5.68 -9.50 -14.66
C PRO A 62 -4.32 -8.79 -14.79
N ARG A 63 -4.18 -7.58 -14.25
CA ARG A 63 -2.98 -6.73 -14.30
C ARG A 63 -2.71 -5.97 -12.99
N ALA A 64 -3.31 -6.38 -11.87
CA ALA A 64 -2.98 -5.76 -10.58
C ALA A 64 -1.62 -6.32 -10.07
N PRO A 65 -0.64 -5.46 -9.78
CA PRO A 65 0.61 -5.90 -9.17
C PRO A 65 0.34 -6.42 -7.76
N LEU A 66 0.96 -7.56 -7.43
CA LEU A 66 0.82 -8.19 -6.12
C LEU A 66 1.63 -7.38 -5.10
N LEU A 67 1.15 -7.25 -3.87
CA LEU A 67 1.92 -6.56 -2.82
C LEU A 67 3.06 -7.45 -2.34
N ASP A 68 4.26 -6.89 -2.20
CA ASP A 68 5.37 -7.63 -1.59
C ASP A 68 5.23 -7.58 -0.07
N ALA A 69 4.57 -8.59 0.50
CA ALA A 69 4.35 -8.67 1.95
C ALA A 69 5.67 -8.68 2.73
N ALA A 70 6.72 -9.32 2.19
CA ALA A 70 8.00 -9.45 2.90
C ALA A 70 8.80 -8.15 2.91
N GLN A 71 8.68 -7.32 1.87
CA GLN A 71 9.27 -5.98 1.87
C GLN A 71 8.45 -5.00 2.70
N LEU A 72 7.12 -5.10 2.66
CA LEU A 72 6.25 -4.26 3.48
C LEU A 72 6.52 -4.45 4.98
N ASP A 73 6.71 -5.68 5.45
CA ASP A 73 7.00 -5.95 6.86
C ASP A 73 8.32 -5.28 7.30
N ARG A 74 9.33 -5.23 6.43
CA ARG A 74 10.60 -4.55 6.72
C ARG A 74 10.47 -3.03 6.71
N GLU A 75 9.67 -2.48 5.80
CA GLU A 75 9.41 -1.03 5.75
C GLU A 75 8.52 -0.56 6.92
N LEU A 76 7.62 -1.41 7.41
CA LEU A 76 6.84 -1.15 8.63
C LEU A 76 7.73 -1.06 9.88
N GLU A 77 8.79 -1.87 9.97
CA GLU A 77 9.77 -1.80 11.06
C GLU A 77 10.62 -0.52 11.02
N GLN A 78 10.88 0.02 9.82
CA GLN A 78 11.70 1.22 9.61
C GLN A 78 10.89 2.52 9.58
N GLY A 79 9.56 2.41 9.46
CA GLY A 79 8.63 3.53 9.32
C GLY A 79 8.31 3.81 7.85
N LEU A 80 7.02 3.91 7.55
CA LEU A 80 6.54 4.13 6.19
C LEU A 80 6.88 5.55 5.68
N GLY A 81 7.42 5.63 4.47
CA GLY A 81 7.70 6.90 3.80
C GLY A 81 6.43 7.58 3.30
N PHE A 82 6.17 8.80 3.78
CA PHE A 82 5.05 9.62 3.33
C PHE A 82 5.49 10.56 2.21
N VAL A 83 4.71 10.64 1.14
CA VAL A 83 4.90 11.59 0.05
C VAL A 83 3.65 12.44 -0.09
N GLU A 84 3.81 13.75 -0.01
CA GLU A 84 2.72 14.70 -0.21
C GLU A 84 2.60 15.03 -1.71
N ARG A 85 1.45 14.73 -2.32
CA ARG A 85 1.10 15.13 -3.69
C ARG A 85 -0.31 15.68 -3.71
N ASN A 86 -0.51 16.84 -4.35
CA ASN A 86 -1.83 17.48 -4.49
C ASN A 86 -2.55 17.71 -3.14
N GLY A 87 -1.81 18.07 -2.09
CA GLY A 87 -2.36 18.28 -0.74
C GLY A 87 -2.90 17.02 -0.07
N ARG A 88 -2.50 15.83 -0.54
CA ARG A 88 -2.83 14.54 0.04
C ARG A 88 -1.55 13.78 0.35
N ASN A 89 -1.54 13.14 1.52
CA ASN A 89 -0.45 12.29 1.95
C ASN A 89 -0.65 10.89 1.37
N TYR A 90 0.33 10.42 0.62
CA TYR A 90 0.39 9.08 0.06
C TYR A 90 1.46 8.27 0.79
N VAL A 91 1.18 7.00 0.99
CA VAL A 91 2.15 6.03 1.52
C VAL A 91 2.68 5.22 0.35
N LEU A 92 4.01 5.13 0.26
CA LEU A 92 4.67 4.25 -0.70
C LEU A 92 4.55 2.81 -0.19
N LEU A 93 3.95 1.93 -1.00
CA LEU A 93 3.85 0.50 -0.70
C LEU A 93 4.67 -0.28 -1.75
N PRO A 94 5.52 -1.22 -1.32
CA PRO A 94 6.31 -2.04 -2.23
C PRO A 94 5.40 -3.04 -2.93
N LEU A 95 5.35 -2.93 -4.26
CA LEU A 95 4.59 -3.81 -5.13
C LEU A 95 5.56 -4.74 -5.85
N VAL A 96 5.30 -6.05 -5.80
CA VAL A 96 5.96 -6.98 -6.72
C VAL A 96 5.36 -6.74 -8.10
N GLY A 97 6.16 -6.16 -9.00
CA GLY A 97 5.85 -6.18 -10.42
C GLY A 97 5.80 -7.64 -10.84
N ASN A 98 4.64 -8.12 -11.30
CA ASN A 98 4.61 -9.38 -12.03
C ASN A 98 5.61 -9.26 -13.19
N PRO A 99 6.63 -10.13 -13.30
CA PRO A 99 7.53 -10.12 -14.44
C PRO A 99 6.81 -10.72 -15.66
N ASN A 100 5.86 -9.98 -16.24
CA ASN A 100 5.48 -10.05 -17.66
C ASN A 100 4.46 -8.92 -17.94
N PRO A 101 4.77 -8.02 -18.88
CA PRO A 101 5.00 -8.43 -20.25
C PRO A 101 6.44 -8.18 -20.68
N ALA A 102 7.04 -9.16 -21.35
CA ALA A 102 8.28 -9.01 -22.10
C ALA A 102 8.30 -7.68 -22.89
N PRO A 103 9.42 -6.95 -22.81
CA PRO A 103 10.16 -6.64 -24.02
C PRO A 103 11.59 -7.18 -23.83
N ALA A 104 11.87 -8.31 -24.46
CA ALA A 104 13.23 -8.83 -24.52
C ALA A 104 14.08 -7.96 -25.46
N ALA A 105 14.93 -7.12 -24.89
CA ALA A 105 16.07 -6.52 -25.56
C ALA A 105 17.29 -6.51 -24.62
N ALA A 106 18.07 -7.60 -24.74
CA ALA A 106 19.52 -7.83 -24.61
C ALA A 106 20.45 -6.67 -24.12
N PRO A 107 21.61 -6.94 -23.47
CA PRO A 107 22.70 -7.70 -24.10
C PRO A 107 23.59 -8.60 -23.19
N GLY A 108 24.08 -9.71 -23.76
CA GLY A 108 25.46 -10.18 -23.52
C GLY A 108 25.71 -11.47 -22.72
N ALA A 109 25.40 -12.64 -23.28
CA ALA A 109 26.27 -13.85 -23.24
C ALA A 109 25.67 -14.98 -24.13
N THR A 110 26.52 -15.55 -24.97
CA THR A 110 26.30 -16.46 -26.13
C THR A 110 26.05 -17.95 -25.74
N PRO A 111 25.84 -18.91 -26.68
CA PRO A 111 24.66 -19.09 -27.53
C PRO A 111 24.16 -20.58 -27.53
N ALA A 112 22.86 -20.82 -27.33
CA ALA A 112 22.25 -22.12 -27.69
C ALA A 112 21.05 -21.84 -28.60
N ALA A 113 21.25 -22.09 -29.90
CA ALA A 113 20.32 -21.75 -30.96
C ALA A 113 19.04 -22.62 -30.94
N PRO A 114 17.83 -22.02 -31.00
CA PRO A 114 16.67 -22.71 -31.54
C PRO A 114 16.53 -22.34 -33.02
N LYS A 115 16.59 -23.37 -33.86
CA LYS A 115 16.50 -23.34 -35.33
C LYS A 115 15.32 -22.48 -35.81
N HIS A 116 15.62 -21.34 -36.45
CA HIS A 116 14.62 -20.55 -37.15
C HIS A 116 14.12 -21.30 -38.40
N ALA A 117 12.94 -21.90 -38.29
CA ALA A 117 12.16 -22.27 -39.46
C ALA A 117 11.85 -20.99 -40.24
N LYS A 118 12.46 -20.82 -41.41
CA LYS A 118 12.19 -19.74 -42.35
C LYS A 118 10.73 -19.83 -42.79
N LYS A 119 9.82 -19.15 -42.08
CA LYS A 119 8.44 -18.96 -42.52
C LYS A 119 8.48 -18.21 -43.86
N LYS A 120 7.92 -18.81 -44.91
CA LYS A 120 7.75 -18.18 -46.23
C LYS A 120 7.17 -16.78 -46.02
N LYS A 121 7.91 -15.73 -46.43
CA LYS A 121 7.41 -14.36 -46.40
C LYS A 121 6.15 -14.31 -47.26
N ASN A 122 5.01 -14.12 -46.63
CA ASN A 122 3.75 -13.98 -47.32
C ASN A 122 3.74 -12.59 -47.96
N LYS A 123 3.82 -12.52 -49.30
CA LYS A 123 3.86 -11.27 -50.07
C LYS A 123 2.48 -10.61 -50.22
N ILE A 124 1.47 -11.13 -49.54
CA ILE A 124 0.11 -10.60 -49.59
C ILE A 124 0.06 -9.28 -48.80
N PRO A 125 -0.38 -8.16 -49.40
CA PRO A 125 -0.54 -6.90 -48.70
C PRO A 125 -1.67 -7.02 -47.67
N CYS A 126 -1.46 -6.44 -46.49
CA CYS A 126 -2.49 -6.36 -45.46
C CYS A 126 -3.69 -5.55 -45.97
N SER A 127 -4.92 -6.07 -45.83
CA SER A 127 -6.11 -5.34 -46.28
C SER A 127 -6.49 -4.13 -45.42
N TYR A 128 -5.75 -3.84 -44.34
CA TYR A 128 -5.99 -2.68 -43.47
C TYR A 128 -5.00 -1.54 -43.75
N CYS A 129 -3.71 -1.84 -43.91
CA CYS A 129 -2.68 -0.82 -44.12
C CYS A 129 -1.88 -1.00 -45.43
N HIS A 130 -2.23 -1.98 -46.25
CA HIS A 130 -1.60 -2.31 -47.53
C HIS A 130 -0.11 -2.68 -47.49
N GLU A 131 0.48 -2.82 -46.31
CA GLU A 131 1.87 -3.25 -46.14
C GLU A 131 2.01 -4.79 -46.21
N ALA A 132 3.09 -5.27 -46.83
CA ALA A 132 3.37 -6.70 -46.94
C ALA A 132 4.12 -7.22 -45.70
N GLY A 133 3.86 -8.48 -45.32
CA GLY A 133 4.54 -9.15 -44.21
C GLY A 133 3.66 -9.45 -42.99
N HIS A 134 2.41 -8.98 -42.98
CA HIS A 134 1.42 -9.32 -41.96
C HIS A 134 0.01 -9.41 -42.56
N THR A 135 -0.91 -10.06 -41.84
CA THR A 135 -2.33 -10.15 -42.23
C THR A 135 -3.17 -9.14 -41.44
N ARG A 136 -4.39 -8.84 -41.90
CA ARG A 136 -5.34 -7.92 -41.21
C ARG A 136 -5.59 -8.28 -39.74
N ALA A 137 -5.44 -9.55 -39.37
CA ALA A 137 -5.58 -10.00 -37.98
C ALA A 137 -4.39 -9.62 -37.10
N ARG A 138 -3.20 -9.43 -37.67
CA ARG A 138 -1.96 -9.06 -36.98
C ARG A 138 -1.44 -7.68 -37.38
N CYS A 139 -2.33 -6.81 -37.85
CA CYS A 139 -1.96 -5.45 -38.21
C CYS A 139 -1.87 -4.60 -36.95
N GLU A 140 -0.68 -4.04 -36.71
CA GLU A 140 -0.40 -3.20 -35.54
C GLU A 140 -1.28 -1.94 -35.54
N LYS A 141 -1.43 -1.29 -36.70
CA LYS A 141 -2.31 -0.11 -36.89
C LYS A 141 -3.76 -0.40 -36.48
N ARG A 142 -4.26 -1.62 -36.74
CA ARG A 142 -5.61 -2.04 -36.33
C ARG A 142 -5.70 -2.29 -34.82
N LEU A 143 -4.68 -2.93 -34.23
CA LEU A 143 -4.64 -3.25 -32.80
C LEU A 143 -4.51 -1.99 -31.94
N LEU A 144 -3.83 -0.97 -32.45
CA LEU A 144 -3.66 0.33 -31.81
C LEU A 144 -4.87 1.25 -31.98
N GLY A 145 -5.89 0.85 -32.76
CA GLY A 145 -7.10 1.63 -32.94
C GLY A 145 -6.88 2.95 -33.69
N GLU A 146 -5.74 3.10 -34.37
CA GLU A 146 -5.48 4.23 -35.26
C GLU A 146 -6.36 4.04 -36.50
N SER A 147 -7.58 4.57 -36.42
CA SER A 147 -8.51 4.66 -37.55
C SER A 147 -7.89 5.54 -38.64
N GLY A 148 -7.05 4.94 -39.47
CA GLY A 148 -6.62 5.50 -40.74
C GLY A 148 -7.80 5.49 -41.71
N GLY A 149 -8.61 6.55 -41.64
CA GLY A 149 -9.54 6.92 -42.70
C GLY A 149 -8.78 7.58 -43.82
N LEU A 150 -8.66 6.87 -44.95
CA LEU A 150 -8.90 7.30 -46.33
C LEU A 150 -8.60 6.13 -47.26
#